data_AF-A0A2V2UYF7-F1
#
_entry.id   AF-A0A2V2UYF7-F1
#
_cell.length_a   1.000
_cell.length_b   1.000
_cell.length_c   1.000
_cell.angle_alpha   90.00
_cell.angle_beta   90.00
_cell.angle_gamma   90.00
#
_symmetry.space_group_name_H-M   'P 1'
#
loop_
_entity.id
_entity.type
_entity.pdbx_description
1 polymer ?
#
loop_
_entity_poly.entity_id
_entity_poly.type
_entity_poly.pdbx_seq_one_letter_code
_entity_poly.pdbx_strand_id
1 'polypeptide(L)'
;MMLVDRHRFCQYEKLAKAYLMLAGELLRDLHLWFLCEVPVGELLHVIHMLEISLGYYISGSASLASQSADALGIFTGVLCCAECDSVEHRDRVCGSLLHTDPNLFSRLLRLTLDVVLSRKCPSSKAEVLLRSLIALDGESFRRLAGEFAEIACRPARMRR
;
A
#
# COMPACT_ATOMS: atom_id res chain seq x y z
N MET A 1 -15.30 -9.98 11.42
CA MET A 1 -15.03 -11.39 11.06
C MET A 1 -13.88 -11.38 10.06
N MET A 2 -12.69 -11.91 10.38
CA MET A 2 -11.62 -11.99 9.39
C MET A 2 -11.98 -13.07 8.37
N LEU A 3 -12.33 -12.68 7.14
CA LEU A 3 -12.71 -13.61 6.07
C LEU A 3 -11.56 -14.52 5.61
N VAL A 4 -10.32 -14.18 5.99
CA VAL A 4 -9.12 -14.91 5.58
C VAL A 4 -8.10 -14.95 6.73
N ASP A 5 -7.67 -16.15 7.12
CA ASP A 5 -6.52 -16.34 8.02
C ASP A 5 -5.24 -15.91 7.29
N ARG A 6 -4.64 -14.80 7.76
CA ARG A 6 -3.46 -14.14 7.17
C ARG A 6 -2.29 -15.10 6.99
N HIS A 7 -2.07 -16.03 7.92
CA HIS A 7 -0.96 -16.98 7.84
C HIS A 7 -1.23 -18.09 6.83
N ARG A 8 -2.47 -18.58 6.74
CA ARG A 8 -2.86 -19.61 5.78
C ARG A 8 -2.93 -19.07 4.36
N PHE A 9 -3.35 -17.82 4.20
CA PHE A 9 -3.40 -17.16 2.90
C PHE A 9 -2.07 -17.25 2.15
N CYS A 10 -0.99 -16.90 2.85
CA CYS A 10 0.36 -16.88 2.32
C CYS A 10 0.91 -18.29 2.00
N GLN A 11 0.34 -19.35 2.60
CA GLN A 11 0.73 -20.75 2.38
C GLN A 11 0.08 -21.37 1.14
N TYR A 12 -1.09 -20.88 0.72
CA TYR A 12 -1.82 -21.40 -0.44
C TYR A 12 -1.72 -20.45 -1.63
N GLU A 13 -0.64 -20.56 -2.40
CA GLU A 13 -0.32 -19.63 -3.51
C GLU A 13 -1.47 -19.44 -4.51
N LYS A 14 -2.18 -20.52 -4.89
CA LYS A 14 -3.32 -20.43 -5.81
C LYS A 14 -4.49 -19.63 -5.22
N LEU A 15 -4.76 -19.82 -3.93
CA LEU A 15 -5.79 -19.08 -3.21
C LEU A 15 -5.39 -17.61 -3.12
N ALA A 16 -4.13 -17.35 -2.73
CA ALA A 16 -3.59 -16.00 -2.67
C ALA A 16 -3.73 -15.28 -4.00
N LYS A 17 -3.32 -15.92 -5.10
CA LYS A 17 -3.47 -15.38 -6.45
C LYS A 17 -4.91 -15.03 -6.80
N ALA A 18 -5.87 -15.90 -6.49
CA ALA A 18 -7.29 -15.66 -6.78
C ALA A 18 -7.83 -14.45 -6.02
N TYR A 19 -7.52 -14.33 -4.73
CA TYR A 19 -7.92 -13.18 -3.91
C TYR A 19 -7.23 -11.88 -4.35
N LEU A 20 -5.94 -11.93 -4.70
CA LEU A 20 -5.21 -10.76 -5.18
C LEU A 20 -5.76 -10.28 -6.52
N MET A 21 -6.12 -11.20 -7.42
CA MET A 21 -6.82 -10.85 -8.65
C MET A 21 -8.16 -10.18 -8.36
N LEU A 22 -9.00 -10.77 -7.51
CA LEU A 22 -10.29 -10.20 -7.15
C LEU A 22 -10.15 -8.81 -6.51
N ALA A 23 -9.22 -8.66 -5.57
CA ALA A 23 -8.93 -7.38 -4.94
C ALA A 23 -8.42 -6.34 -5.95
N GLY A 24 -7.58 -6.76 -6.90
CA GLY A 24 -7.11 -5.91 -7.98
C GLY A 24 -8.23 -5.41 -8.88
N GLU A 25 -9.14 -6.30 -9.30
CA GLU A 25 -10.30 -5.92 -10.11
C GLU A 25 -11.25 -5.00 -9.34
N LEU A 26 -11.53 -5.33 -8.07
CA LEU A 26 -12.33 -4.47 -7.20
C LEU A 26 -11.70 -3.08 -7.05
N LEU A 27 -10.39 -2.95 -6.92
CA LEU A 27 -9.78 -1.63 -6.74
C LEU A 27 -9.60 -0.86 -8.05
N ARG A 28 -9.62 -1.52 -9.21
CA ARG A 28 -9.37 -0.90 -10.51
C ARG A 28 -10.58 -0.13 -11.05
N ASP A 29 -11.76 -0.72 -10.92
CA ASP A 29 -12.96 -0.20 -11.59
C ASP A 29 -13.89 0.57 -10.64
N LEU A 30 -13.48 0.78 -9.39
CA LEU A 30 -14.30 1.50 -8.42
C LEU A 30 -14.09 3.00 -8.50
N HIS A 31 -15.19 3.69 -8.78
CA HIS A 31 -15.28 5.14 -8.63
C HIS A 31 -15.30 5.53 -7.14
N LEU A 32 -14.73 6.71 -6.83
CA LEU A 32 -14.66 7.23 -5.46
C LEU A 32 -16.02 7.38 -4.78
N TRP A 33 -17.07 7.71 -5.54
CA TRP A 33 -18.43 7.81 -5.00
C TRP A 33 -18.92 6.46 -4.45
N PHE A 34 -18.57 5.34 -5.09
CA PHE A 34 -18.94 4.01 -4.62
C PHE A 34 -18.15 3.65 -3.36
N LEU A 35 -16.86 3.97 -3.32
CA LEU A 35 -16.00 3.73 -2.16
C LEU A 35 -16.49 4.46 -0.90
N CYS A 36 -17.22 5.57 -1.04
CA CYS A 36 -17.85 6.27 0.08
C CYS A 36 -18.99 5.47 0.74
N GLU A 37 -19.62 4.56 0.00
CA GLU A 37 -20.74 3.72 0.47
C GLU A 37 -20.25 2.36 0.98
N VAL A 38 -19.02 1.96 0.66
CA VAL A 38 -18.42 0.73 1.17
C VAL A 38 -18.08 0.90 2.66
N PRO A 39 -18.45 -0.05 3.54
CA PRO A 39 -18.03 -0.01 4.93
C PRO A 39 -16.50 0.06 5.04
N VAL A 40 -15.99 1.07 5.74
CA VAL A 40 -14.54 1.33 5.84
C VAL A 40 -13.75 0.12 6.36
N GLY A 41 -14.35 -0.70 7.23
CA GLY A 41 -13.73 -1.92 7.73
C GLY A 41 -13.46 -2.97 6.65
N GLU A 42 -14.36 -3.11 5.67
CA GLU A 42 -14.19 -4.05 4.56
C GLU A 42 -13.13 -3.52 3.58
N LEU A 43 -13.14 -2.22 3.30
CA LEU A 43 -12.11 -1.57 2.48
C LEU A 43 -10.72 -1.73 3.11
N LEU A 44 -10.59 -1.48 4.42
CA LEU A 44 -9.36 -1.71 5.16
C LEU A 44 -8.95 -3.19 5.16
N HIS A 45 -9.90 -4.11 5.25
CA HIS A 45 -9.59 -5.54 5.19
C HIS A 45 -8.89 -5.91 3.88
N VAL A 46 -9.40 -5.41 2.74
CA VAL A 46 -8.78 -5.60 1.43
C VAL A 46 -7.39 -4.96 1.38
N ILE A 47 -7.24 -3.72 1.84
CA ILE A 47 -5.95 -3.02 1.84
C ILE A 47 -4.92 -3.75 2.72
N HIS A 48 -5.29 -4.18 3.93
CA HIS A 48 -4.41 -4.93 4.83
C HIS A 48 -4.04 -6.30 4.27
N MET A 49 -4.96 -6.97 3.55
CA MET A 49 -4.66 -8.23 2.88
C MET A 49 -3.59 -8.02 1.77
N LEU A 50 -3.71 -6.94 1.00
CA LEU A 50 -2.71 -6.56 -0.01
C LEU A 50 -1.37 -6.16 0.63
N GLU A 51 -1.39 -5.40 1.72
CA GLU A 51 -0.20 -5.01 2.51
C GLU A 51 0.57 -6.26 2.97
N ILE A 52 -0.13 -7.21 3.60
CA ILE A 52 0.47 -8.45 4.09
C ILE A 52 1.01 -9.29 2.94
N SER A 53 0.25 -9.42 1.87
CA SER A 53 0.65 -10.18 0.69
C SER A 53 1.90 -9.62 0.05
N LEU A 54 1.97 -8.29 -0.08
CA LEU A 54 3.15 -7.59 -0.58
C LEU A 54 4.37 -7.87 0.30
N GLY A 55 4.24 -7.71 1.61
CA GLY A 55 5.33 -7.95 2.57
C GLY A 55 5.77 -9.41 2.68
N TYR A 56 4.86 -10.36 2.49
CA TYR A 56 5.20 -11.78 2.49
C TYR A 56 5.87 -12.21 1.18
N TYR A 57 5.26 -11.86 0.04
CA TYR A 57 5.68 -12.35 -1.27
C TYR A 57 6.85 -11.58 -1.87
N ILE A 58 7.23 -10.41 -1.34
CA ILE A 58 8.48 -9.73 -1.71
C ILE A 58 9.68 -10.69 -1.62
N SER A 59 9.69 -11.61 -0.65
CA SER A 59 10.78 -12.57 -0.48
C SER A 59 10.58 -13.87 -1.26
N GLY A 60 9.33 -14.29 -1.51
CA GLY A 60 8.99 -15.63 -2.00
C GLY A 60 8.32 -15.73 -3.37
N SER A 61 7.69 -14.67 -3.89
CA SER A 61 7.04 -14.67 -5.21
C SER A 61 6.90 -13.27 -5.81
N ALA A 62 7.74 -12.96 -6.80
CA ALA A 62 7.73 -11.67 -7.50
C ALA A 62 6.40 -11.35 -8.20
N SER A 63 5.70 -12.37 -8.70
CA SER A 63 4.42 -12.20 -9.40
C SER A 63 3.31 -11.74 -8.46
N LEU A 64 3.18 -12.36 -7.28
CA LEU A 64 2.17 -12.01 -6.28
C LEU A 64 2.49 -10.68 -5.59
N ALA A 65 3.77 -10.40 -5.32
CA ALA A 65 4.21 -9.09 -4.87
C ALA A 65 3.84 -8.01 -5.90
N SER A 66 4.08 -8.27 -7.19
CA SER A 66 3.73 -7.35 -8.27
C SER A 66 2.22 -7.12 -8.37
N GLN A 67 1.38 -8.14 -8.21
CA GLN A 67 -0.08 -7.99 -8.20
C GLN A 67 -0.56 -7.15 -7.02
N SER A 68 0.02 -7.39 -5.83
CA SER A 68 -0.33 -6.63 -4.63
C SER A 68 0.05 -5.15 -4.78
N ALA A 69 1.25 -4.88 -5.29
CA ALA A 69 1.73 -3.52 -5.54
C ALA A 69 0.89 -2.80 -6.62
N ASP A 70 0.47 -3.51 -7.66
CA ASP A 70 -0.38 -2.97 -8.74
C ASP A 70 -1.75 -2.54 -8.21
N ALA A 71 -2.43 -3.42 -7.46
CA ALA A 71 -3.74 -3.15 -6.88
C ALA A 71 -3.70 -1.96 -5.89
N LEU A 72 -2.70 -1.93 -5.01
CA LEU A 72 -2.48 -0.81 -4.10
C LEU A 72 -2.14 0.49 -4.87
N GLY A 73 -1.34 0.39 -5.93
CA GLY A 73 -0.94 1.53 -6.75
C GLY A 73 -2.11 2.17 -7.48
N ILE A 74 -3.02 1.34 -8.01
CA ILE A 74 -4.26 1.81 -8.64
C ILE A 74 -5.15 2.50 -7.61
N PHE A 75 -5.41 1.85 -6.47
CA PHE A 75 -6.25 2.42 -5.42
C PHE A 75 -5.71 3.76 -4.90
N THR A 76 -4.43 3.81 -4.54
CA THR A 76 -3.79 5.05 -4.07
C THR A 76 -3.72 6.10 -5.17
N GLY A 77 -3.57 5.70 -6.43
CA GLY A 77 -3.65 6.60 -7.59
C GLY A 77 -5.02 7.24 -7.74
N VAL A 78 -6.10 6.47 -7.57
CA VAL A 78 -7.48 6.99 -7.55
C VAL A 78 -7.67 7.99 -6.41
N LEU A 79 -7.12 7.70 -5.22
CA LEU A 79 -7.12 8.67 -4.11
C LEU A 79 -6.24 9.90 -4.36
N CYS A 80 -5.29 9.86 -5.31
CA CYS A 80 -4.48 11.02 -5.67
C CYS A 80 -5.05 11.86 -6.80
N CYS A 81 -5.99 11.31 -7.58
CA CYS A 81 -6.57 12.03 -8.72
C CYS A 81 -7.27 13.31 -8.24
N ALA A 82 -6.98 14.40 -8.94
CA ALA A 82 -7.43 15.76 -8.61
C ALA A 82 -8.61 16.22 -9.49
N GLU A 83 -9.44 15.29 -9.97
CA GLU A 83 -10.63 15.67 -10.74
C GLU A 83 -11.63 16.37 -9.81
N CYS A 84 -12.14 17.55 -10.20
CA CYS A 84 -12.89 18.45 -9.31
C CYS A 84 -14.11 17.80 -8.64
N ASP A 85 -14.83 16.90 -9.32
CA ASP A 85 -16.03 16.23 -8.78
C ASP A 85 -15.69 15.10 -7.79
N SER A 86 -14.40 14.79 -7.63
CA SER A 86 -13.90 13.66 -6.85
C SER A 86 -13.23 14.06 -5.54
N VAL A 87 -13.00 15.35 -5.30
CA VAL A 87 -12.25 15.87 -4.14
C VAL A 87 -12.97 15.56 -2.82
N GLU A 88 -14.27 15.81 -2.73
CA GLU A 88 -15.06 15.52 -1.52
C GLU A 88 -15.10 14.02 -1.21
N HIS A 89 -15.31 13.19 -2.23
CA HIS A 89 -15.32 11.74 -2.09
C HIS A 89 -13.94 11.20 -1.67
N ARG A 90 -12.87 11.72 -2.26
CA ARG A 90 -11.49 11.40 -1.87
C ARG A 90 -11.24 11.74 -0.40
N ASP A 91 -11.57 12.95 0.02
CA ASP A 91 -11.31 13.41 1.38
C ASP A 91 -12.13 12.61 2.39
N ARG A 92 -13.37 12.24 2.04
CA ARG A 92 -14.21 11.36 2.86
C ARG A 92 -13.62 9.95 2.99
N VAL A 93 -13.17 9.35 1.89
CA VAL A 93 -12.55 8.01 1.90
C VAL A 93 -11.24 8.05 2.68
N CYS A 94 -10.34 8.98 2.36
CA CYS A 94 -9.05 9.14 3.06
C CYS A 94 -9.26 9.42 4.55
N GLY A 95 -10.17 10.32 4.89
CA GLY A 95 -10.51 10.64 6.28
C GLY A 95 -11.05 9.44 7.03
N SER A 96 -11.93 8.64 6.41
CA SER A 96 -12.48 7.42 7.04
C SER A 96 -11.40 6.37 7.27
N LEU A 97 -10.53 6.16 6.28
CA LEU A 97 -9.40 5.21 6.36
C LEU A 97 -8.43 5.62 7.46
N LEU A 98 -8.00 6.88 7.48
CA LEU A 98 -7.04 7.39 8.46
C LEU A 98 -7.64 7.54 9.86
N HIS A 99 -8.95 7.78 9.97
CA HIS A 99 -9.63 7.75 11.26
C HIS A 99 -9.58 6.35 11.88
N THR A 100 -9.76 5.31 11.06
CA THR A 100 -9.80 3.92 11.53
C THR A 100 -8.38 3.31 11.65
N ASP A 101 -7.46 3.70 10.77
CA ASP A 101 -6.06 3.29 10.77
C ASP A 101 -5.13 4.49 10.46
N PRO A 102 -4.73 5.27 11.49
CA PRO A 102 -3.96 6.50 11.32
C PRO A 102 -2.58 6.32 10.69
N ASN A 103 -2.04 5.10 10.74
CA ASN A 103 -0.70 4.80 10.26
C ASN A 103 -0.70 4.14 8.87
N LEU A 104 -1.87 3.98 8.24
CA LEU A 104 -2.03 3.21 7.00
C LEU A 104 -1.02 3.61 5.91
N PHE A 105 -1.02 4.88 5.50
CA PHE A 105 -0.14 5.35 4.42
C PHE A 105 1.33 5.31 4.80
N SER A 106 1.67 5.67 6.05
CA SER A 106 3.06 5.58 6.54
C SER A 106 3.61 4.15 6.52
N ARG A 107 2.81 3.14 6.88
CA ARG A 107 3.21 1.72 6.81
C ARG A 107 3.36 1.25 5.37
N LEU A 108 2.38 1.55 4.52
CA LEU A 108 2.44 1.22 3.10
C LEU A 108 3.65 1.88 2.42
N LEU A 109 4.00 3.10 2.81
CA LEU A 109 5.16 3.81 2.30
C LEU A 109 6.47 3.10 2.65
N ARG A 110 6.65 2.73 3.92
CA ARG A 110 7.81 1.93 4.38
C ARG A 110 7.91 0.61 3.62
N LEU A 111 6.80 -0.12 3.55
CA LEU A 111 6.73 -1.38 2.83
C LEU A 111 7.07 -1.23 1.34
N THR A 112 6.57 -0.16 0.70
CA THR A 112 6.86 0.11 -0.71
C THR A 112 8.33 0.44 -0.93
N LEU A 113 8.97 1.16 -0.02
CA LEU A 113 10.42 1.40 -0.07
C LEU A 113 11.20 0.08 0.04
N ASP A 114 10.80 -0.83 0.93
CA ASP A 114 11.40 -2.17 1.03
C ASP A 114 11.25 -2.94 -0.29
N VAL A 115 10.08 -2.86 -0.94
CA VAL A 115 9.83 -3.45 -2.27
C VAL A 115 10.77 -2.88 -3.32
N VAL A 116 10.92 -1.55 -3.39
CA VAL A 116 11.86 -0.89 -4.32
C VAL A 116 13.30 -1.34 -4.06
N LEU A 117 13.72 -1.40 -2.80
CA LEU A 117 15.07 -1.80 -2.42
C LEU A 117 15.36 -3.27 -2.70
N SER A 118 14.35 -4.15 -2.60
CA SER A 118 14.49 -5.58 -2.90
C SER A 118 14.80 -5.87 -4.37
N ARG A 119 14.45 -4.96 -5.29
CA ARG A 119 14.55 -5.11 -6.75
C ARG A 119 13.84 -6.35 -7.32
N LYS A 120 12.93 -6.96 -6.57
CA LYS A 120 12.20 -8.17 -6.97
C LYS A 120 10.86 -7.89 -7.65
N CYS A 121 10.34 -6.67 -7.52
CA CYS A 121 9.15 -6.20 -8.22
C CYS A 121 9.56 -5.32 -9.42
N PRO A 122 8.84 -5.36 -10.56
CA PRO A 122 9.08 -4.41 -11.65
C PRO A 122 9.07 -2.97 -11.14
N SER A 123 10.11 -2.19 -11.47
CA SER A 123 10.29 -0.85 -10.89
C SER A 123 9.10 0.05 -11.18
N SER A 124 8.51 -0.04 -12.37
CA SER A 124 7.36 0.77 -12.78
C SER A 124 6.15 0.66 -11.85
N LYS A 125 5.83 -0.54 -11.35
CA LYS A 125 4.67 -0.75 -10.46
C LYS A 125 4.91 -0.26 -9.04
N ALA A 126 6.09 -0.55 -8.51
CA ALA A 126 6.48 -0.06 -7.19
C ALA A 126 6.65 1.46 -7.18
N GLU A 127 7.13 2.05 -8.28
CA GLU A 127 7.24 3.50 -8.46
C GLU A 127 5.88 4.20 -8.51
N VAL A 128 4.89 3.64 -9.21
CA VAL A 128 3.52 4.21 -9.24
C VAL A 128 2.94 4.25 -7.84
N LEU A 129 2.98 3.13 -7.11
CA LEU A 129 2.52 3.06 -5.72
C LEU A 129 3.27 4.06 -4.83
N LEU A 130 4.60 4.14 -4.96
CA LEU A 130 5.43 5.06 -4.17
C LEU A 130 5.04 6.53 -4.42
N ARG A 131 4.85 6.92 -5.69
CA ARG A 131 4.46 8.30 -6.03
C ARG A 131 3.10 8.67 -5.46
N SER A 132 2.11 7.77 -5.56
CA SER A 132 0.79 7.99 -4.99
C SER A 132 0.84 8.11 -3.47
N LEU A 133 1.59 7.24 -2.79
CA LEU A 133 1.73 7.31 -1.33
C LEU A 133 2.43 8.60 -0.86
N ILE A 134 3.43 9.08 -1.60
CA ILE A 134 4.08 10.37 -1.31
C ILE A 134 3.10 11.54 -1.48
N ALA A 135 2.21 11.48 -2.47
CA ALA A 135 1.20 12.51 -2.68
C ALA A 135 0.13 12.50 -1.56
N LEU A 136 -0.26 11.32 -1.07
CA LEU A 136 -1.23 11.17 0.02
C LEU A 136 -0.67 11.54 1.40
N ASP A 137 0.59 11.20 1.66
CA ASP A 137 1.24 11.41 2.96
C ASP A 137 2.72 11.83 2.81
N GLY A 138 2.90 13.01 2.24
CA GLY A 138 4.24 13.60 2.02
C GLY A 138 4.95 13.99 3.32
N GLU A 139 4.25 14.12 4.44
CA GLU A 139 4.88 14.35 5.74
C GLU A 139 5.59 13.09 6.25
N SER A 140 4.92 11.94 6.20
CA SER A 140 5.56 10.67 6.56
C SER A 140 6.77 10.37 5.69
N PHE A 141 6.71 10.67 4.38
CA PHE A 141 7.88 10.53 3.51
C PHE A 141 9.05 11.44 3.93
N ARG A 142 8.79 12.72 4.21
CA ARG A 142 9.81 13.66 4.70
C ARG A 142 10.42 13.20 6.01
N ARG A 143 9.61 12.68 6.94
CA ARG A 143 10.07 12.15 8.23
C ARG A 143 11.01 10.96 8.03
N LEU A 144 10.64 10.00 7.18
CA LEU A 144 11.49 8.85 6.85
C LEU A 144 12.80 9.29 6.20
N ALA A 145 12.75 10.23 5.25
CA ALA A 145 13.95 10.77 4.63
C ALA A 145 14.88 11.45 5.66
N GLY A 146 14.31 12.15 6.66
CA GLY A 146 15.04 12.70 7.80
C GLY A 146 15.72 11.62 8.64
N GLU A 147 15.00 10.56 9.01
CA GLU A 147 15.55 9.42 9.76
C GLU A 147 16.74 8.78 9.01
N PHE A 148 16.64 8.60 7.69
CA PHE A 148 17.74 8.09 6.87
C PHE A 148 18.94 9.05 6.82
N ALA A 149 18.69 10.36 6.66
CA ALA A 149 19.75 11.36 6.64
C ALA A 149 20.51 11.40 7.96
N GLU A 150 19.81 11.30 9.10
CA GLU A 150 20.45 11.20 10.42
C GLU A 150 21.34 9.96 10.56
N ILE A 151 20.89 8.81 10.07
CA ILE A 151 21.68 7.57 10.07
C ILE A 151 22.93 7.73 9.21
N ALA A 152 22.80 8.30 8.01
CA ALA A 152 23.92 8.51 7.08
C ALA A 152 24.93 9.54 7.62
N CYS A 153 24.46 10.56 8.35
CA CYS A 153 25.30 11.59 8.95
C CYS A 153 25.91 11.18 10.31
N ARG A 154 25.52 10.05 10.90
CA ARG A 154 26.15 9.56 12.13
C ARG A 154 27.59 9.13 11.83
N PRO A 155 28.61 9.75 12.45
CA PRO A 155 29.99 9.31 12.28
C PRO A 155 30.10 7.87 12.75
N ALA A 156 30.64 7.00 11.88
CA ALA A 156 30.97 5.63 12.23
C ALA A 156 31.88 5.66 13.46
N ARG A 157 31.34 5.33 14.64
CA ARG A 157 32.17 5.15 15.83
C ARG A 157 33.15 4.03 15.52
N MET A 158 34.39 4.41 15.20
CA MET A 158 35.52 3.50 15.13
C MET A 158 35.55 2.71 16.43
N ARG A 159 35.15 1.43 16.37
CA ARG A 159 35.48 0.46 17.40
C ARG A 159 37.01 0.32 17.34
N ARG A 160 37.69 0.99 18.27
CA ARG A 160 39.06 0.64 18.65
C ARG A 160 39.00 -0.56 19.59
#